data_AF-A7TQU2-F1
#
_entry.id   AF-A7TQU2-F1
#
_cell.length_a   1.000
_cell.length_b   1.000
_cell.length_c   1.000
_cell.angle_alpha   90.00
_cell.angle_beta   90.00
_cell.angle_gamma   90.00
#
_symmetry.space_group_name_H-M   'P 1'
#
loop_
_entity.id
_entity.type
_entity.pdbx_description
1 polymer ?
#
loop_
_entity_poly.entity_id
_entity_poly.type
_entity_poly.pdbx_seq_one_letter_code
_entity_poly.pdbx_strand_id
1 'polypeptide(L)'
;MKKELVYLLLANISVLTIVLYTTFDLLTLAVDDTFKDAFTDHELNPEHYNTNTDTSNVNSTALNKPQLIPKIIHQTYKTEEIPEHWKEGQQRCIDLHPDYEYILWTDEMALQFIKNEYPWFLETFKSYKYPIERADAIRYFVLVHYGGVYIDLDDGCNRRLDPLLTAPAFVRKTSPTGVSNDVMGSVPRHPFFLKVLNSLKKYNRNWFVPYITIMSSTGPLFISIIWKQYKRSVNYDANENNIVKIIQPADYKGHTYSFFKISKGSSWHLDDAVFVKSLASHILACVAAGFIFAFGVLYCEYLFYCWLCSRSNSQKDLENGPGSNSGSGSSPSSRFFLVRWFRKFCNLISDHFQQSGLISKDDDYHKIINKNTNVELEESPKKQSPQKKITSTKPTTNNVANSNINDPNLKKYKRLRKDSNLPYLNLLADLEKNHPELTDLSK
;
A
#
# COMPACT_ATOMS: atom_id res chain seq x y z
N MET A 1 -32.90 27.05 21.28
CA MET A 1 -32.14 27.32 20.03
C MET A 1 -33.11 27.50 18.87
N LYS A 2 -32.84 28.43 17.94
CA LYS A 2 -33.59 28.55 16.68
C LYS A 2 -33.47 27.24 15.88
N LYS A 3 -34.54 26.76 15.23
CA LYS A 3 -34.55 25.47 14.50
C LYS A 3 -33.49 25.42 13.40
N GLU A 4 -33.22 26.58 12.81
CA GLU A 4 -32.21 26.82 11.77
C GLU A 4 -30.78 26.51 12.26
N LEU A 5 -30.45 26.89 13.50
CA LEU A 5 -29.15 26.58 14.10
C LEU A 5 -28.99 25.08 14.36
N VAL A 6 -30.08 24.40 14.77
CA VAL A 6 -30.08 22.94 14.94
C VAL A 6 -29.79 22.24 13.62
N TYR A 7 -30.43 22.64 12.52
CA TYR A 7 -30.17 22.06 11.20
C TYR A 7 -28.74 22.29 10.71
N LEU A 8 -28.18 23.48 10.93
CA LEU A 8 -26.80 23.78 10.57
C LEU A 8 -25.79 22.91 11.34
N LEU A 9 -26.01 22.72 12.65
CA LEU A 9 -25.18 21.85 13.47
C LEU A 9 -25.28 20.38 13.05
N LEU A 10 -26.49 19.88 12.76
CA LEU A 10 -26.70 18.52 12.27
C LEU A 10 -26.03 18.28 10.90
N ALA A 11 -26.08 19.27 10.00
CA ALA A 11 -25.39 19.20 8.71
C ALA A 11 -23.87 19.10 8.91
N ASN A 12 -23.28 19.94 9.76
CA ASN A 12 -21.84 19.90 10.08
C ASN A 12 -21.43 18.57 10.72
N ILE A 13 -22.21 18.06 11.67
CA ILE A 13 -21.95 16.74 12.28
C ILE A 13 -22.00 15.63 11.23
N SER A 14 -22.96 15.68 10.31
CA SER A 14 -23.09 14.72 9.22
C SER A 14 -21.88 14.75 8.28
N VAL A 15 -21.44 15.95 7.87
CA VAL A 15 -20.23 16.14 7.05
C VAL A 15 -18.99 15.61 7.76
N LEU A 16 -18.79 15.98 9.03
CA LEU A 16 -17.66 15.52 9.83
C LEU A 16 -17.66 13.99 9.94
N THR A 17 -18.83 13.39 10.15
CA THR A 17 -18.98 11.93 10.26
C THR A 17 -18.61 11.25 8.94
N ILE A 18 -19.05 11.78 7.79
CA ILE A 18 -18.70 11.27 6.46
C ILE A 18 -17.20 11.41 6.18
N VAL A 19 -16.60 12.56 6.51
CA VAL A 19 -15.16 12.78 6.36
C VAL A 19 -14.40 11.77 7.20
N LEU A 20 -14.70 11.67 8.50
CA LEU A 20 -14.04 10.72 9.40
C LEU A 20 -14.20 9.27 8.92
N TYR A 21 -15.38 8.88 8.46
CA TYR A 21 -15.64 7.54 7.94
C TYR A 21 -14.83 7.26 6.67
N THR A 22 -14.83 8.17 5.71
CA THR A 22 -14.13 7.99 4.42
C THR A 22 -12.61 8.08 4.55
N THR A 23 -12.10 8.84 5.52
CA THR A 23 -10.66 8.94 5.79
C THR A 23 -10.18 8.00 6.87
N PHE A 24 -11.05 7.19 7.49
CA PHE A 24 -10.71 6.38 8.65
C PHE A 24 -9.49 5.49 8.40
N ASP A 25 -9.46 4.79 7.26
CA ASP A 25 -8.35 3.90 6.93
C ASP A 25 -7.02 4.66 6.78
N LEU A 26 -7.05 5.84 6.17
CA LEU A 26 -5.89 6.74 6.06
C LEU A 26 -5.43 7.22 7.44
N LEU A 27 -6.36 7.61 8.32
CA LEU A 27 -6.04 8.02 9.69
C LEU A 27 -5.38 6.88 10.47
N THR A 28 -5.79 5.62 10.24
CA THR A 28 -5.17 4.47 10.90
C THR A 28 -3.75 4.18 10.44
N LEU A 29 -3.32 4.71 9.29
CA LEU A 29 -1.91 4.66 8.86
C LEU A 29 -1.03 5.61 9.67
N ALA A 30 -1.57 6.64 10.31
CA ALA A 30 -0.78 7.51 11.20
C ALA A 30 -0.23 6.74 12.42
N VAL A 31 -0.84 5.61 12.77
CA VAL A 31 -0.36 4.70 13.82
C VAL A 31 0.51 3.62 13.18
N ASP A 32 1.82 3.71 13.39
CA ASP A 32 2.78 2.69 12.95
C ASP A 32 2.77 1.49 13.91
N ASP A 33 2.23 0.38 13.43
CA ASP A 33 2.21 -0.91 14.13
C ASP A 33 2.96 -2.01 13.35
N THR A 34 3.78 -1.63 12.38
CA THR A 34 4.52 -2.55 11.50
C THR A 34 5.49 -3.45 12.26
N PHE A 35 5.96 -3.03 13.43
CA PHE A 35 6.87 -3.82 14.27
C PHE A 35 6.22 -5.06 14.88
N LYS A 36 4.89 -5.10 15.06
CA LYS A 36 4.20 -6.25 15.64
C LYS A 36 4.33 -7.49 14.76
N ASP A 37 4.35 -7.28 13.46
CA ASP A 37 4.42 -8.31 12.43
C ASP A 37 5.83 -8.42 11.83
N ALA A 38 6.84 -7.82 12.46
CA ALA A 38 8.20 -7.86 11.94
C ALA A 38 8.77 -9.29 11.93
N PHE A 39 9.67 -9.55 10.98
CA PHE A 39 10.57 -10.68 11.12
C PHE A 39 11.55 -10.44 12.29
N THR A 40 11.90 -11.51 12.99
CA THR A 40 12.94 -11.45 14.03
C THR A 40 14.33 -11.65 13.43
N ASP A 41 15.38 -11.14 14.09
CA ASP A 41 16.78 -11.37 13.65
C ASP A 41 17.09 -12.88 13.57
N HIS A 42 16.51 -13.69 14.47
CA HIS A 42 16.68 -15.14 14.47
C HIS A 42 15.99 -15.83 13.27
N GLU A 43 14.84 -15.31 12.81
CA GLU A 43 14.18 -15.81 11.59
C GLU A 43 14.97 -15.44 10.33
N LEU A 44 15.52 -14.23 10.27
CA LEU A 44 16.25 -13.76 9.09
C LEU A 44 17.69 -14.26 9.03
N ASN A 45 18.34 -14.41 10.19
CA ASN A 45 19.78 -14.62 10.29
C ASN A 45 20.11 -15.81 11.23
N PRO A 46 19.58 -17.02 10.97
CA PRO A 46 19.74 -18.16 11.86
C PRO A 46 21.21 -18.57 12.07
N GLU A 47 22.08 -18.34 11.07
CA GLU A 47 23.52 -18.63 11.14
C GLU A 47 24.23 -17.88 12.27
N HIS A 48 23.75 -16.67 12.64
CA HIS A 48 24.35 -15.88 13.72
C HIS A 48 24.14 -16.49 15.11
N TYR A 49 23.20 -17.43 15.24
CA TYR A 49 22.79 -18.02 16.52
C TYR A 49 23.23 -19.49 16.68
N ASN A 50 23.71 -20.13 15.59
CA ASN A 50 24.25 -21.47 15.60
C ASN A 50 25.72 -21.49 16.06
N THR A 51 25.99 -21.14 17.31
CA THR A 51 27.38 -21.11 17.83
C THR A 51 27.76 -22.30 18.71
N ASN A 52 26.88 -23.26 19.01
CA ASN A 52 27.25 -24.45 19.79
C ASN A 52 26.27 -25.62 19.56
N THR A 53 26.58 -26.57 18.68
CA THR A 53 26.28 -28.00 18.87
C THR A 53 27.21 -28.83 18.00
N ASP A 54 27.77 -29.89 18.59
CA ASP A 54 28.70 -30.85 18.00
C ASP A 54 28.31 -31.31 16.58
N THR A 55 29.32 -31.36 15.71
CA THR A 55 29.29 -31.84 14.32
C THR A 55 29.10 -33.36 14.18
N SER A 56 28.25 -33.98 15.00
CA SER A 56 27.97 -35.42 14.93
C SER A 56 26.49 -35.80 14.90
N ASN A 57 25.57 -34.82 14.89
CA ASN A 57 24.18 -35.04 14.52
C ASN A 57 23.71 -33.88 13.63
N VAL A 58 23.75 -34.09 12.32
CA VAL A 58 23.25 -33.16 11.30
C VAL A 58 21.72 -33.11 11.40
N ASN A 59 21.20 -32.41 12.40
CA ASN A 59 19.80 -31.98 12.56
C ASN A 59 19.70 -30.82 13.59
N SER A 60 20.74 -29.98 13.69
CA SER A 60 20.86 -28.92 14.70
C SER A 60 20.25 -27.59 14.24
N THR A 61 18.99 -27.38 14.62
CA THR A 61 18.42 -26.13 15.20
C THR A 61 18.78 -24.74 14.63
N ALA A 62 19.03 -24.58 13.32
CA ALA A 62 18.48 -23.41 12.64
C ALA A 62 16.95 -23.58 12.65
N LEU A 63 16.13 -22.53 12.77
CA LEU A 63 14.67 -22.60 12.69
C LEU A 63 14.25 -23.49 11.49
N ASN A 64 13.93 -24.76 11.71
CA ASN A 64 13.48 -25.73 10.70
C ASN A 64 12.03 -25.39 10.28
N LYS A 65 11.75 -24.12 9.99
CA LYS A 65 10.50 -23.70 9.41
C LYS A 65 10.52 -24.11 7.94
N PRO A 66 9.49 -24.82 7.44
CA PRO A 66 9.40 -25.12 6.02
C PRO A 66 9.36 -23.82 5.23
N GLN A 67 10.02 -23.81 4.06
CA GLN A 67 9.85 -22.73 3.10
C GLN A 67 8.46 -22.88 2.47
N LEU A 68 7.61 -21.88 2.70
CA LEU A 68 6.21 -21.86 2.27
C LEU A 68 6.07 -21.19 0.90
N ILE A 69 6.76 -20.06 0.72
CA ILE A 69 6.69 -19.26 -0.52
C ILE A 69 7.45 -20.00 -1.63
N PRO A 70 6.85 -20.20 -2.81
CA PRO A 70 7.53 -20.78 -3.97
C PRO A 70 8.82 -20.04 -4.35
N LYS A 71 9.84 -20.78 -4.81
CA LYS A 71 11.10 -20.22 -5.27
C LYS A 71 10.98 -19.64 -6.69
N ILE A 72 10.23 -18.55 -6.81
CA ILE A 72 10.03 -17.83 -8.06
C ILE A 72 10.30 -16.36 -7.80
N ILE A 73 11.16 -15.73 -8.62
CA ILE A 73 11.39 -14.29 -8.62
C ILE A 73 10.64 -13.69 -9.80
N HIS A 74 9.78 -12.73 -9.50
CA HIS A 74 9.05 -11.94 -10.47
C HIS A 74 9.59 -10.51 -10.49
N GLN A 75 9.93 -10.01 -11.67
CA GLN A 75 10.19 -8.59 -11.89
C GLN A 75 9.37 -8.11 -13.08
N THR A 76 9.09 -6.81 -13.18
CA THR A 76 8.36 -6.26 -14.31
C THR A 76 9.16 -5.19 -15.02
N TYR A 77 9.02 -5.13 -16.34
CA TYR A 77 9.46 -3.99 -17.14
C TYR A 77 8.60 -3.88 -18.39
N LYS A 78 8.73 -2.77 -19.13
CA LYS A 78 7.94 -2.56 -20.35
C LYS A 78 8.26 -3.62 -21.40
N THR A 79 9.54 -3.97 -21.51
CA THR A 79 10.13 -4.87 -22.52
C THR A 79 11.18 -5.78 -21.87
N GLU A 80 11.83 -6.65 -22.65
CA GLU A 80 12.96 -7.45 -22.17
C GLU A 80 14.25 -6.61 -22.01
N GLU A 81 14.31 -5.43 -22.62
CA GLU A 81 15.49 -4.56 -22.64
C GLU A 81 15.46 -3.58 -21.47
N ILE A 82 15.97 -4.02 -20.31
CA ILE A 82 16.02 -3.16 -19.12
C ILE A 82 17.19 -2.14 -19.16
N PRO A 83 17.05 -0.96 -18.52
CA PRO A 83 18.12 0.03 -18.43
C PRO A 83 19.39 -0.51 -17.77
N GLU A 84 20.56 -0.05 -18.24
CA GLU A 84 21.87 -0.55 -17.82
C GLU A 84 22.10 -0.49 -16.31
N HIS A 85 21.63 0.59 -15.66
CA HIS A 85 21.80 0.80 -14.22
C HIS A 85 21.01 -0.18 -13.34
N TRP A 86 20.05 -0.93 -13.89
CA TRP A 86 19.32 -1.99 -13.18
C TRP A 86 19.82 -3.41 -13.49
N LYS A 87 20.63 -3.59 -14.54
CA LYS A 87 21.13 -4.91 -14.96
C LYS A 87 21.99 -5.59 -13.91
N GLU A 88 22.88 -4.86 -13.24
CA GLU A 88 23.70 -5.42 -12.16
C GLU A 88 22.81 -6.00 -11.04
N GLY A 89 21.80 -5.25 -10.61
CA GLY A 89 20.87 -5.67 -9.56
C GLY A 89 20.02 -6.88 -9.95
N GLN A 90 19.45 -6.85 -11.17
CA GLN A 90 18.72 -7.98 -11.76
C GLN A 90 19.59 -9.24 -11.82
N GLN A 91 20.78 -9.13 -12.43
CA GLN A 91 21.67 -10.28 -12.62
C GLN A 91 22.08 -10.88 -11.28
N ARG A 92 22.32 -10.04 -10.26
CA ARG A 92 22.64 -10.52 -8.92
C ARG A 92 21.47 -11.28 -8.27
N CYS A 93 20.22 -10.89 -8.54
CA CYS A 93 19.07 -11.71 -8.13
C CYS A 93 19.07 -13.09 -8.79
N ILE A 94 19.41 -13.17 -10.08
CA ILE A 94 19.48 -14.45 -10.81
C ILE A 94 20.64 -15.31 -10.29
N ASP A 95 21.84 -14.74 -10.18
CA ASP A 95 23.06 -15.47 -9.83
C ASP A 95 23.05 -16.01 -8.39
N LEU A 96 22.45 -15.27 -7.45
CA LEU A 96 22.31 -15.71 -6.05
C LEU A 96 21.24 -16.80 -5.87
N HIS A 97 20.36 -16.97 -6.85
CA HIS A 97 19.19 -17.84 -6.76
C HIS A 97 19.12 -18.83 -7.95
N PRO A 98 20.15 -19.66 -8.17
CA PRO A 98 20.17 -20.59 -9.31
C PRO A 98 19.11 -21.70 -9.21
N ASP A 99 18.55 -21.92 -8.03
CA ASP A 99 17.45 -22.83 -7.73
C ASP A 99 16.06 -22.17 -7.81
N TYR A 100 15.98 -20.88 -8.12
CA TYR A 100 14.72 -20.16 -8.29
C TYR A 100 14.38 -20.06 -9.77
N GLU A 101 13.09 -20.11 -10.09
CA GLU A 101 12.61 -19.67 -11.40
C GLU A 101 12.65 -18.13 -11.45
N TYR A 102 13.09 -17.58 -12.58
CA TYR A 102 13.11 -16.13 -12.80
C TYR A 102 12.18 -15.76 -13.95
N ILE A 103 11.29 -14.81 -13.72
CA ILE A 103 10.35 -14.31 -14.73
C ILE A 103 10.39 -12.79 -14.78
N LEU A 104 10.80 -12.25 -15.93
CA LEU A 104 10.63 -10.84 -16.27
C LEU A 104 9.32 -10.66 -17.04
N TRP A 105 8.34 -10.03 -16.40
CA TRP A 105 7.04 -9.75 -16.99
C TRP A 105 7.09 -8.47 -17.83
N THR A 106 6.95 -8.63 -19.14
CA THR A 106 6.78 -7.50 -20.07
C THR A 106 5.34 -6.96 -20.08
N ASP A 107 5.12 -5.76 -20.60
CA ASP A 107 3.76 -5.21 -20.75
C ASP A 107 2.86 -6.14 -21.59
N GLU A 108 3.42 -6.74 -22.64
CA GLU A 108 2.69 -7.69 -23.50
C GLU A 108 2.37 -8.98 -22.74
N MET A 109 3.33 -9.55 -22.02
CA MET A 109 3.10 -10.74 -21.19
C MET A 109 2.05 -10.50 -20.12
N ALA A 110 2.11 -9.34 -19.45
CA ALA A 110 1.14 -8.94 -18.43
C ALA A 110 -0.27 -8.83 -19.03
N LEU A 111 -0.42 -8.19 -20.20
CA LEU A 111 -1.71 -8.06 -20.87
C LEU A 111 -2.29 -9.43 -21.27
N GLN A 112 -1.48 -10.31 -21.88
CA GLN A 112 -1.94 -11.65 -22.26
C GLN A 112 -2.30 -12.50 -21.04
N PHE A 113 -1.51 -12.40 -19.97
CA PHE A 113 -1.79 -13.11 -18.72
C PHE A 113 -3.12 -12.67 -18.11
N ILE A 114 -3.38 -11.36 -17.99
CA ILE A 114 -4.66 -10.87 -17.49
C ILE A 114 -5.80 -11.28 -18.42
N LYS A 115 -5.62 -11.22 -19.74
CA LYS A 115 -6.63 -11.63 -20.72
C LYS A 115 -7.01 -13.11 -20.58
N ASN A 116 -6.04 -13.98 -20.35
CA ASN A 116 -6.24 -15.43 -20.33
C ASN A 116 -6.70 -15.92 -18.95
N GLU A 117 -6.05 -15.47 -17.87
CA GLU A 117 -6.27 -15.99 -16.51
C GLU A 117 -7.27 -15.17 -15.70
N TYR A 118 -7.42 -13.86 -16.01
CA TYR A 118 -8.26 -12.93 -15.26
C TYR A 118 -9.13 -12.04 -16.18
N PRO A 119 -9.90 -12.63 -17.13
CA PRO A 119 -10.65 -11.85 -18.13
C PRO A 119 -11.63 -10.86 -17.52
N TRP A 120 -12.15 -11.14 -16.32
CA TRP A 120 -13.02 -10.23 -15.56
C TRP A 120 -12.35 -8.90 -15.19
N PHE A 121 -11.02 -8.84 -15.14
CA PHE A 121 -10.25 -7.65 -14.81
C PHE A 121 -9.69 -6.90 -16.03
N LEU A 122 -9.75 -7.50 -17.22
CA LEU A 122 -9.10 -6.99 -18.43
C LEU A 122 -9.47 -5.53 -18.75
N GLU A 123 -10.75 -5.19 -18.67
CA GLU A 123 -11.21 -3.82 -18.96
C GLU A 123 -10.72 -2.81 -17.91
N THR A 124 -10.64 -3.23 -16.64
CA THR A 124 -10.05 -2.38 -15.59
C THR A 124 -8.56 -2.16 -15.86
N PHE A 125 -7.84 -3.23 -16.17
CA PHE A 125 -6.40 -3.19 -16.46
C PHE A 125 -6.08 -2.27 -17.65
N LYS A 126 -6.87 -2.32 -18.72
CA LYS A 126 -6.72 -1.42 -19.88
C LYS A 126 -7.11 0.03 -19.57
N SER A 127 -8.04 0.25 -18.65
CA SER A 127 -8.53 1.59 -18.30
C SER A 127 -7.57 2.42 -17.44
N TYR A 128 -6.52 1.80 -16.87
CA TYR A 128 -5.53 2.54 -16.09
C TYR A 128 -4.84 3.62 -16.91
N LYS A 129 -4.79 4.83 -16.35
CA LYS A 129 -4.32 6.02 -17.04
C LYS A 129 -2.81 5.99 -17.21
N TYR A 130 -2.08 5.56 -16.19
CA TYR A 130 -0.62 5.57 -16.17
C TYR A 130 -0.07 4.13 -16.32
N PRO A 131 0.99 3.92 -17.11
CA PRO A 131 1.58 2.59 -17.28
C PRO A 131 2.02 1.92 -15.97
N ILE A 132 2.53 2.71 -15.02
CA ILE A 132 2.94 2.19 -13.70
C ILE A 132 1.78 1.53 -12.95
N GLU A 133 0.53 1.98 -13.14
CA GLU A 133 -0.62 1.34 -12.48
C GLU A 133 -0.84 -0.09 -12.98
N ARG A 134 -0.50 -0.38 -14.24
CA ARG A 134 -0.53 -1.75 -14.78
C ARG A 134 0.60 -2.61 -14.22
N ALA A 135 1.81 -2.05 -14.09
CA ALA A 135 2.95 -2.72 -13.46
C ALA A 135 2.69 -3.01 -11.95
N ASP A 136 2.02 -2.09 -11.27
CA ASP A 136 1.54 -2.27 -9.90
C ASP A 136 0.40 -3.29 -9.79
N ALA A 137 -0.50 -3.34 -10.76
CA ALA A 137 -1.56 -4.34 -10.74
C ALA A 137 -0.99 -5.76 -10.98
N ILE A 138 -0.15 -5.94 -12.00
CA ILE A 138 0.34 -7.27 -12.39
C ILE A 138 1.13 -7.95 -11.28
N ARG A 139 1.94 -7.21 -10.50
CA ARG A 139 2.68 -7.78 -9.36
C ARG A 139 1.79 -8.46 -8.32
N TYR A 140 0.56 -7.98 -8.13
CA TYR A 140 -0.39 -8.65 -7.24
C TYR A 140 -0.99 -9.91 -7.87
N PHE A 141 -1.29 -9.87 -9.18
CA PHE A 141 -1.89 -11.02 -9.87
C PHE A 141 -0.91 -12.19 -9.95
N VAL A 142 0.37 -11.93 -10.24
CA VAL A 142 1.38 -13.00 -10.32
C VAL A 142 1.62 -13.64 -8.96
N LEU A 143 1.63 -12.86 -7.87
CA LEU A 143 1.72 -13.39 -6.50
C LEU A 143 0.50 -14.22 -6.10
N VAL A 144 -0.71 -13.83 -6.51
CA VAL A 144 -1.91 -14.65 -6.27
C VAL A 144 -1.88 -15.95 -7.07
N HIS A 145 -1.41 -15.91 -8.31
CA HIS A 145 -1.44 -17.04 -9.23
C HIS A 145 -0.33 -18.05 -8.94
N TYR A 146 0.92 -17.58 -8.93
CA TYR A 146 2.13 -18.42 -8.82
C TYR A 146 2.71 -18.45 -7.41
N GLY A 147 2.34 -17.50 -6.54
CA GLY A 147 3.10 -17.22 -5.32
C GLY A 147 4.42 -16.54 -5.68
N GLY A 148 5.48 -16.82 -4.92
CA GLY A 148 6.82 -16.33 -5.20
C GLY A 148 7.14 -15.00 -4.52
N VAL A 149 8.20 -14.36 -5.01
CA VAL A 149 8.72 -13.09 -4.55
C VAL A 149 8.73 -12.11 -5.71
N TYR A 150 8.01 -11.00 -5.56
CA TYR A 150 8.07 -9.87 -6.47
C TYR A 150 9.12 -8.86 -5.99
N ILE A 151 9.93 -8.33 -6.91
CA ILE A 151 11.01 -7.38 -6.66
C ILE A 151 11.03 -6.35 -7.78
N ASP A 152 10.92 -5.05 -7.47
CA ASP A 152 11.14 -4.00 -8.47
C ASP A 152 12.59 -4.01 -8.99
N LEU A 153 12.81 -3.51 -10.20
CA LEU A 153 14.14 -3.57 -10.85
C LEU A 153 15.20 -2.68 -10.20
N ASP A 154 14.78 -1.69 -9.42
CA ASP A 154 15.64 -0.83 -8.61
C ASP A 154 16.04 -1.47 -7.27
N ASP A 155 15.52 -2.64 -6.91
CA ASP A 155 15.93 -3.43 -5.73
C ASP A 155 16.79 -4.64 -6.15
N GLY A 156 18.12 -4.49 -6.18
CA GLY A 156 19.04 -5.58 -6.51
C GLY A 156 19.29 -6.51 -5.32
N CYS A 157 19.27 -7.83 -5.52
CA CYS A 157 19.47 -8.78 -4.42
C CYS A 157 20.90 -8.74 -3.90
N ASN A 158 21.08 -8.64 -2.59
CA ASN A 158 22.39 -8.61 -1.96
C ASN A 158 22.76 -9.93 -1.26
N ARG A 159 21.76 -10.76 -0.94
CA ARG A 159 21.88 -12.10 -0.32
C ARG A 159 20.70 -12.99 -0.72
N ARG A 160 20.74 -14.25 -0.27
CA ARG A 160 19.67 -15.26 -0.41
C ARG A 160 18.36 -14.78 0.22
N LEU A 161 17.24 -14.99 -0.49
CA LEU A 161 15.88 -14.66 -0.05
C LEU A 161 15.24 -15.75 0.82
N ASP A 162 15.86 -16.92 0.93
CA ASP A 162 15.36 -18.11 1.65
C ASP A 162 14.78 -17.84 3.05
N PRO A 163 15.38 -16.98 3.89
CA PRO A 163 14.80 -16.71 5.21
C PRO A 163 13.41 -16.05 5.13
N LEU A 164 13.14 -15.28 4.08
CA LEU A 164 11.84 -14.63 3.85
C LEU A 164 10.75 -15.62 3.43
N LEU A 165 11.13 -16.77 2.87
CA LEU A 165 10.19 -17.79 2.37
C LEU A 165 9.51 -18.58 3.50
N THR A 166 9.94 -18.39 4.74
CA THR A 166 9.40 -19.10 5.93
C THR A 166 8.07 -18.54 6.44
N ALA A 167 7.62 -17.40 5.89
CA ALA A 167 6.32 -16.80 6.18
C ALA A 167 5.33 -17.09 5.03
N PRO A 168 4.01 -17.16 5.28
CA PRO A 168 3.04 -17.38 4.22
C PRO A 168 2.88 -16.16 3.30
N ALA A 169 3.14 -14.96 3.82
CA ALA A 169 3.28 -13.74 3.05
C ALA A 169 4.19 -12.73 3.76
N PHE A 170 4.82 -11.86 2.98
CA PHE A 170 5.52 -10.69 3.51
C PHE A 170 5.40 -9.48 2.58
N VAL A 171 5.58 -8.30 3.18
CA VAL A 171 5.72 -7.03 2.48
C VAL A 171 6.79 -6.17 3.16
N ARG A 172 7.35 -5.22 2.43
CA ARG A 172 8.32 -4.25 2.96
C ARG A 172 7.62 -3.08 3.68
N LYS A 173 8.19 -2.60 4.78
CA LYS A 173 7.80 -1.31 5.39
C LYS A 173 8.24 -0.13 4.51
N THR A 174 7.38 0.87 4.37
CA THR A 174 7.71 2.13 3.70
C THR A 174 7.74 3.32 4.67
N SER A 175 8.33 4.43 4.22
CA SER A 175 8.44 5.69 4.95
C SER A 175 7.57 6.75 4.26
N PRO A 176 6.85 7.61 5.00
CA PRO A 176 6.85 7.76 6.46
C PRO A 176 5.98 6.72 7.21
N THR A 177 5.04 6.06 6.54
CA THR A 177 4.18 5.04 7.18
C THR A 177 3.63 4.03 6.17
N GLY A 178 3.28 2.84 6.67
CA GLY A 178 2.63 1.78 5.91
C GLY A 178 3.61 0.76 5.32
N VAL A 179 3.17 0.13 4.24
CA VAL A 179 3.91 -0.90 3.51
C VAL A 179 4.07 -0.50 2.04
N SER A 180 5.12 -1.00 1.41
CA SER A 180 5.40 -0.79 -0.01
C SER A 180 4.95 -1.98 -0.83
N ASN A 181 4.81 -1.77 -2.14
CA ASN A 181 4.56 -2.81 -3.12
C ASN A 181 5.80 -3.13 -3.99
N ASP A 182 6.97 -2.57 -3.66
CA ASP A 182 8.25 -2.76 -4.38
C ASP A 182 8.88 -4.14 -4.16
N VAL A 183 8.79 -4.67 -2.94
CA VAL A 183 9.26 -6.01 -2.56
C VAL A 183 8.19 -6.72 -1.72
N MET A 184 7.70 -7.84 -2.23
CA MET A 184 6.62 -8.61 -1.62
C MET A 184 6.80 -10.10 -1.90
N GLY A 185 6.25 -10.95 -1.05
CA GLY A 185 6.18 -12.38 -1.34
C GLY A 185 4.97 -13.04 -0.73
N SER A 186 4.50 -14.13 -1.34
CA SER A 186 3.41 -14.92 -0.79
C SER A 186 3.34 -16.34 -1.33
N VAL A 187 2.69 -17.21 -0.57
CA VAL A 187 2.08 -18.42 -1.12
C VAL A 187 1.01 -18.05 -2.16
N PRO A 188 0.74 -18.91 -3.15
CA PRO A 188 -0.38 -18.71 -4.06
C PRO A 188 -1.68 -18.51 -3.28
N ARG A 189 -2.52 -17.59 -3.76
CA ARG A 189 -3.86 -17.30 -3.22
C ARG A 189 -3.89 -16.89 -1.73
N HIS A 190 -2.81 -16.32 -1.20
CA HIS A 190 -2.81 -15.79 0.16
C HIS A 190 -3.98 -14.78 0.38
N PRO A 191 -4.76 -14.88 1.48
CA PRO A 191 -6.00 -14.09 1.66
C PRO A 191 -5.80 -12.58 1.57
N PHE A 192 -4.66 -12.07 2.05
CA PHE A 192 -4.31 -10.66 1.91
C PHE A 192 -4.25 -10.23 0.44
N PHE A 193 -3.52 -10.96 -0.42
CA PHE A 193 -3.38 -10.60 -1.82
C PHE A 193 -4.68 -10.83 -2.62
N LEU A 194 -5.52 -11.80 -2.22
CA LEU A 194 -6.88 -11.91 -2.76
C LEU A 194 -7.72 -10.67 -2.44
N LYS A 195 -7.65 -10.15 -1.21
CA LYS A 195 -8.31 -8.90 -0.85
C LYS A 195 -7.76 -7.70 -1.64
N VAL A 196 -6.44 -7.67 -1.88
CA VAL A 196 -5.80 -6.66 -2.75
C VAL A 196 -6.42 -6.70 -4.16
N LEU A 197 -6.44 -7.86 -4.82
CA LEU A 197 -7.00 -8.00 -6.18
C LEU A 197 -8.46 -7.55 -6.26
N ASN A 198 -9.29 -8.02 -5.32
CA ASN A 198 -10.71 -7.69 -5.28
C ASN A 198 -10.98 -6.20 -5.01
N SER A 199 -9.99 -5.47 -4.51
CA SER A 199 -10.11 -4.04 -4.21
C SER A 199 -9.68 -3.15 -5.38
N LEU A 200 -8.79 -3.60 -6.27
CA LEU A 200 -8.19 -2.78 -7.34
C LEU A 200 -9.23 -1.98 -8.15
N LYS A 201 -10.29 -2.64 -8.61
CA LYS A 201 -11.34 -1.98 -9.42
C LYS A 201 -12.01 -0.81 -8.68
N LYS A 202 -12.22 -0.93 -7.37
CA LYS A 202 -12.83 0.13 -6.54
C LYS A 202 -11.93 1.36 -6.39
N TYR A 203 -10.62 1.14 -6.43
CA TYR A 203 -9.60 2.17 -6.22
C TYR A 203 -9.07 2.80 -7.51
N ASN A 204 -9.49 2.32 -8.69
CA ASN A 204 -9.23 2.97 -9.98
C ASN A 204 -10.00 4.31 -10.09
N ARG A 205 -9.47 5.36 -9.44
CA ARG A 205 -10.03 6.70 -9.37
C ARG A 205 -8.99 7.71 -9.83
N ASN A 206 -9.40 8.67 -10.65
CA ASN A 206 -8.53 9.77 -11.06
C ASN A 206 -8.67 10.95 -10.08
N TRP A 207 -7.60 11.26 -9.36
CA TRP A 207 -7.56 12.35 -8.38
C TRP A 207 -7.03 13.67 -8.96
N PHE A 208 -6.89 13.75 -10.29
CA PHE A 208 -6.34 14.89 -11.05
C PHE A 208 -4.85 15.21 -10.79
N VAL A 209 -4.30 14.75 -9.66
CA VAL A 209 -2.88 14.77 -9.34
C VAL A 209 -2.30 13.37 -9.64
N PRO A 210 -1.41 13.22 -10.65
CA PRO A 210 -0.81 11.95 -11.02
C PRO A 210 -0.24 11.14 -9.84
N TYR A 211 0.56 11.77 -8.98
CA TYR A 211 1.21 11.13 -7.84
C TYR A 211 0.20 10.53 -6.87
N ILE A 212 -0.84 11.29 -6.49
CA ILE A 212 -1.90 10.79 -5.61
C ILE A 212 -2.70 9.69 -6.30
N THR A 213 -2.96 9.84 -7.61
CA THR A 213 -3.67 8.84 -8.41
C THR A 213 -2.93 7.51 -8.39
N ILE A 214 -1.66 7.50 -8.80
CA ILE A 214 -0.80 6.31 -8.86
C ILE A 214 -0.66 5.64 -7.48
N MET A 215 -0.32 6.43 -6.45
CA MET A 215 -0.13 5.91 -5.09
C MET A 215 -1.40 5.26 -4.54
N SER A 216 -2.57 5.86 -4.77
CA SER A 216 -3.85 5.44 -4.17
C SER A 216 -4.66 4.44 -4.99
N SER A 217 -4.36 4.26 -6.28
CA SER A 217 -5.06 3.31 -7.14
C SER A 217 -4.49 1.90 -7.01
N THR A 218 -3.18 1.76 -7.22
CA THR A 218 -2.48 0.47 -7.28
C THR A 218 -1.17 0.46 -6.49
N GLY A 219 -0.61 1.63 -6.17
CA GLY A 219 0.71 1.78 -5.56
C GLY A 219 0.79 1.56 -4.05
N PRO A 220 1.87 2.06 -3.40
CA PRO A 220 2.14 1.86 -1.96
C PRO A 220 1.01 2.32 -1.01
N LEU A 221 0.34 3.44 -1.32
CA LEU A 221 -0.74 3.93 -0.46
C LEU A 221 -1.97 3.01 -0.54
N PHE A 222 -2.30 2.51 -1.73
CA PHE A 222 -3.35 1.52 -1.93
C PHE A 222 -3.09 0.25 -1.11
N ILE A 223 -1.93 -0.40 -1.27
CA ILE A 223 -1.65 -1.63 -0.54
C ILE A 223 -1.59 -1.41 0.98
N SER A 224 -1.11 -0.25 1.43
CA SER A 224 -1.11 0.14 2.84
C SER A 224 -2.52 0.22 3.44
N ILE A 225 -3.46 0.84 2.71
CA ILE A 225 -4.87 0.91 3.12
C ILE A 225 -5.46 -0.50 3.18
N ILE A 226 -5.24 -1.32 2.15
CA ILE A 226 -5.77 -2.69 2.12
C ILE A 226 -5.18 -3.55 3.22
N TRP A 227 -3.90 -3.38 3.57
CA TRP A 227 -3.26 -4.06 4.69
C TRP A 227 -3.91 -3.72 6.03
N LYS A 228 -4.17 -2.43 6.30
CA LYS A 228 -4.88 -2.01 7.51
C LYS A 228 -6.31 -2.56 7.54
N GLN A 229 -7.02 -2.53 6.42
CA GLN A 229 -8.36 -3.14 6.33
C GLN A 229 -8.31 -4.64 6.57
N TYR A 230 -7.32 -5.33 5.99
CA TYR A 230 -7.11 -6.76 6.14
C TYR A 230 -6.85 -7.14 7.60
N LYS A 231 -5.96 -6.42 8.29
CA LYS A 231 -5.72 -6.66 9.73
C LYS A 231 -6.95 -6.41 10.60
N ARG A 232 -7.85 -5.51 10.20
CA ARG A 232 -9.14 -5.29 10.88
C ARG A 232 -10.18 -6.36 10.53
N SER A 233 -10.12 -6.93 9.33
CA SER A 233 -11.09 -7.89 8.84
C SER A 233 -10.58 -9.32 9.05
N VAL A 234 -11.36 -10.17 9.73
CA VAL A 234 -11.01 -11.57 9.99
C VAL A 234 -9.96 -11.73 11.09
N ASN A 235 -10.01 -12.90 11.74
CA ASN A 235 -9.05 -13.49 12.67
C ASN A 235 -7.58 -13.50 12.15
N TYR A 236 -7.02 -12.32 11.88
CA TYR A 236 -5.64 -12.14 11.41
C TYR A 236 -4.67 -12.87 12.35
N ASP A 237 -4.87 -12.70 13.66
CA ASP A 237 -4.05 -13.32 14.70
C ASP A 237 -4.46 -14.76 15.04
N ALA A 238 -5.57 -15.31 14.53
CA ALA A 238 -6.00 -16.67 14.92
C ALA A 238 -5.46 -17.78 13.99
N ASN A 239 -4.84 -17.44 12.87
CA ASN A 239 -4.22 -18.43 11.99
C ASN A 239 -2.92 -17.88 11.42
N GLU A 240 -1.81 -18.58 11.70
CA GLU A 240 -0.47 -18.19 11.23
C GLU A 240 -0.41 -18.05 9.70
N ASN A 241 -1.20 -18.84 8.96
CA ASN A 241 -1.28 -18.78 7.49
C ASN A 241 -1.90 -17.49 6.95
N ASN A 242 -2.53 -16.67 7.80
CA ASN A 242 -3.10 -15.38 7.42
C ASN A 242 -2.13 -14.21 7.63
N ILE A 243 -1.04 -14.43 8.36
CA ILE A 243 -0.13 -13.37 8.81
C ILE A 243 0.68 -12.84 7.63
N VAL A 244 0.81 -11.52 7.56
CA VAL A 244 1.68 -10.84 6.61
C VAL A 244 2.87 -10.28 7.37
N LYS A 245 4.03 -10.91 7.24
CA LYS A 245 5.25 -10.45 7.90
C LYS A 245 5.79 -9.17 7.26
N ILE A 246 6.41 -8.32 8.08
CA ILE A 246 6.95 -7.03 7.64
C ILE A 246 8.46 -7.05 7.68
N ILE A 247 9.09 -6.76 6.53
CA ILE A 247 10.54 -6.53 6.46
C ILE A 247 10.82 -5.08 6.90
N GLN A 248 11.67 -4.90 7.92
CA GLN A 248 11.99 -3.57 8.44
C GLN A 248 13.14 -2.93 7.64
N PRO A 249 13.26 -1.59 7.63
CA PRO A 249 14.29 -0.88 6.87
C PRO A 249 15.72 -1.37 7.11
N ALA A 250 16.07 -1.72 8.35
CA ALA A 250 17.38 -2.30 8.66
C ALA A 250 17.61 -3.62 7.90
N ASP A 251 16.60 -4.48 7.82
CA ASP A 251 16.74 -5.79 7.18
C ASP A 251 16.95 -5.68 5.67
N TYR A 252 16.36 -4.68 5.03
CA TYR A 252 16.32 -4.57 3.57
C TYR A 252 17.25 -3.52 2.96
N LYS A 253 17.74 -2.52 3.70
CA LYS A 253 18.67 -1.50 3.18
C LYS A 253 19.69 -0.99 4.19
N GLY A 254 20.76 -0.38 3.69
CA GLY A 254 21.68 0.44 4.49
C GLY A 254 22.84 -0.31 5.15
N HIS A 255 22.98 -1.63 4.97
CA HIS A 255 24.17 -2.36 5.44
C HIS A 255 24.52 -3.57 4.57
N THR A 256 25.74 -4.11 4.74
CA THR A 256 26.30 -5.19 3.90
C THR A 256 25.51 -6.49 3.96
N TYR A 257 24.74 -6.73 5.01
CA TYR A 257 23.92 -7.93 5.18
C TYR A 257 22.43 -7.71 4.90
N SER A 258 22.08 -6.56 4.30
CA SER A 258 20.69 -6.24 3.92
C SER A 258 20.27 -7.15 2.77
N PHE A 259 18.97 -7.41 2.62
CA PHE A 259 18.46 -8.19 1.50
C PHE A 259 18.68 -7.51 0.13
N PHE A 260 18.64 -6.18 0.07
CA PHE A 260 18.71 -5.46 -1.20
C PHE A 260 19.75 -4.33 -1.20
N LYS A 261 20.29 -4.08 -2.38
CA LYS A 261 21.07 -2.91 -2.76
C LYS A 261 20.17 -2.05 -3.65
N ILE A 262 19.68 -0.95 -3.09
CA ILE A 262 18.72 -0.07 -3.75
C ILE A 262 19.45 0.83 -4.76
N SER A 263 18.97 0.83 -5.99
CA SER A 263 19.42 1.69 -7.08
C SER A 263 18.48 2.87 -7.28
N LYS A 264 18.87 3.83 -8.12
CA LYS A 264 17.98 4.95 -8.47
C LYS A 264 16.71 4.41 -9.13
N GLY A 265 15.57 4.85 -8.61
CA GLY A 265 14.24 4.34 -8.93
C GLY A 265 13.27 5.43 -9.36
N SER A 266 11.99 5.21 -9.09
CA SER A 266 10.95 6.25 -9.19
C SER A 266 10.80 6.91 -10.58
N SER A 267 11.02 6.13 -11.65
CA SER A 267 10.96 6.61 -13.04
C SER A 267 9.59 7.16 -13.49
N TRP A 268 8.55 7.02 -12.66
CA TRP A 268 7.19 7.49 -12.90
C TRP A 268 6.88 8.85 -12.26
N HIS A 269 7.76 9.40 -11.43
CA HIS A 269 7.55 10.72 -10.83
C HIS A 269 7.48 11.79 -11.92
N LEU A 270 6.43 12.62 -11.87
CA LEU A 270 6.29 13.85 -12.66
C LEU A 270 6.53 15.06 -11.74
N ASP A 271 6.43 16.28 -12.28
CA ASP A 271 6.65 17.53 -11.52
C ASP A 271 5.76 17.66 -10.27
N ASP A 272 4.59 17.02 -10.30
CA ASP A 272 3.65 16.99 -9.17
C ASP A 272 4.20 16.21 -7.97
N ALA A 273 5.09 15.23 -8.17
CA ALA A 273 5.76 14.52 -7.09
C ALA A 273 6.62 15.48 -6.26
N VAL A 274 7.28 16.45 -6.89
CA VAL A 274 8.06 17.49 -6.19
C VAL A 274 7.14 18.36 -5.35
N PHE A 275 6.00 18.78 -5.91
CA PHE A 275 5.00 19.56 -5.18
C PHE A 275 4.45 18.79 -3.97
N VAL A 276 4.04 17.53 -4.14
CA VAL A 276 3.50 16.71 -3.04
C VAL A 276 4.55 16.45 -1.97
N LYS A 277 5.80 16.14 -2.35
CA LYS A 277 6.92 16.00 -1.39
C LYS A 277 7.22 17.32 -0.66
N SER A 278 7.07 18.46 -1.35
CA SER A 278 7.21 19.78 -0.71
C SER A 278 6.13 20.02 0.34
N LEU A 279 4.89 19.56 0.14
CA LEU A 279 3.85 19.65 1.17
C LEU A 279 4.22 18.83 2.41
N ALA A 280 4.77 17.63 2.22
CA ALA A 280 5.20 16.77 3.33
C ALA A 280 6.31 17.41 4.18
N SER A 281 7.27 18.09 3.56
CA SER A 281 8.32 18.84 4.28
C SER A 281 7.80 20.08 5.01
N HIS A 282 6.60 20.56 4.68
CA HIS A 282 5.96 21.74 5.28
C HIS A 282 4.66 21.38 6.00
N ILE A 283 4.61 20.22 6.66
CA ILE A 283 3.39 19.70 7.29
C ILE A 283 2.74 20.69 8.26
N LEU A 284 3.52 21.42 9.07
CA LEU A 284 3.00 22.39 10.02
C LEU A 284 2.28 23.56 9.31
N ALA A 285 2.85 24.06 8.21
CA ALA A 285 2.23 25.10 7.40
C ALA A 285 0.94 24.59 6.74
N CYS A 286 0.95 23.35 6.25
CA CYS A 286 -0.24 22.72 5.68
C CYS A 286 -1.36 22.56 6.71
N VAL A 287 -1.03 22.14 7.94
CA VAL A 287 -1.99 22.02 9.05
C VAL A 287 -2.55 23.40 9.42
N ALA A 288 -1.70 24.41 9.56
CA ALA A 288 -2.14 25.78 9.85
C ALA A 288 -3.06 26.33 8.75
N ALA A 289 -2.69 26.16 7.48
CA ALA A 289 -3.51 26.54 6.32
C ALA A 289 -4.87 25.81 6.32
N GLY A 290 -4.87 24.51 6.66
CA GLY A 290 -6.09 23.72 6.81
C GLY A 290 -7.02 24.26 7.89
N PHE A 291 -6.50 24.64 9.06
CA PHE A 291 -7.29 25.28 10.12
C PHE A 291 -7.81 26.66 9.71
N ILE A 292 -6.98 27.48 9.07
CA ILE A 292 -7.40 28.80 8.56
C ILE A 292 -8.56 28.63 7.57
N PHE A 293 -8.45 27.68 6.64
CA PHE A 293 -9.51 27.38 5.69
C PHE A 293 -10.78 26.90 6.40
N ALA A 294 -10.67 25.95 7.33
CA ALA A 294 -11.82 25.42 8.08
C ALA A 294 -12.52 26.52 8.90
N PHE A 295 -11.77 27.37 9.61
CA PHE A 295 -12.33 28.50 10.34
C PHE A 295 -12.95 29.54 9.39
N GLY A 296 -12.35 29.76 8.22
CA GLY A 296 -12.93 30.60 7.17
C GLY A 296 -14.30 30.08 6.71
N VAL A 297 -14.42 28.78 6.45
CA VAL A 297 -15.71 28.14 6.10
C VAL A 297 -16.74 28.31 7.22
N LEU A 298 -16.37 28.01 8.47
CA LEU A 298 -17.26 28.18 9.63
C LEU A 298 -17.67 29.64 9.85
N TYR A 299 -16.77 30.59 9.59
CA TYR A 299 -17.07 32.02 9.67
C TYR A 299 -18.04 32.45 8.57
N CYS A 300 -17.84 31.99 7.33
CA CYS A 300 -18.79 32.20 6.24
C CYS A 300 -20.19 31.62 6.57
N GLU A 301 -20.26 30.43 7.15
CA GLU A 301 -21.52 29.83 7.61
C GLU A 301 -22.19 30.66 8.72
N TYR A 302 -21.39 31.18 9.67
CA TYR A 302 -21.88 32.08 10.71
C TYR A 302 -22.45 33.39 10.12
N LEU A 303 -21.74 34.02 9.19
CA LEU A 303 -22.22 35.22 8.49
C LEU A 303 -23.53 34.95 7.75
N PHE A 304 -23.62 33.81 7.07
CA PHE A 304 -24.84 33.38 6.39
C PHE A 304 -26.01 33.16 7.36
N TYR A 305 -25.75 32.55 8.51
CA TYR A 305 -26.75 32.38 9.58
C TYR A 305 -27.23 33.73 10.15
N CYS A 306 -26.31 34.66 10.39
CA CYS A 306 -26.63 36.02 10.83
C CYS A 306 -27.50 36.76 9.81
N TRP A 307 -27.17 36.66 8.52
CA TRP A 307 -27.96 37.20 7.41
C TRP A 307 -29.39 36.62 7.37
N LEU A 308 -29.54 35.29 7.52
CA LEU A 308 -30.85 34.64 7.61
C LEU A 308 -31.68 35.13 8.80
N CYS A 309 -31.04 35.29 9.97
CA CYS A 309 -31.69 35.78 11.18
C CYS A 309 -32.15 37.24 11.05
N SER A 310 -31.31 38.11 10.47
CA SER A 310 -31.65 39.51 10.22
C SER A 310 -32.89 39.64 9.32
N ARG A 311 -32.94 38.86 8.23
CA ARG A 311 -34.08 38.85 7.30
C ARG A 311 -35.36 38.31 7.93
N SER A 312 -35.26 37.31 8.81
CA SER A 312 -36.40 36.80 9.57
C SER A 312 -36.93 37.79 10.61
N ASN A 313 -36.09 38.65 11.17
CA ASN A 313 -36.50 39.68 12.13
C ASN A 313 -37.17 40.86 11.41
N SER A 314 -36.59 41.37 10.31
CA SER A 314 -37.21 42.43 9.51
C SER A 314 -38.58 42.05 8.96
N GLN A 315 -38.82 40.77 8.66
CA GLN A 315 -40.14 40.29 8.22
C GLN A 315 -41.17 40.26 9.37
N LYS A 316 -40.75 40.01 10.61
CA LYS A 316 -41.63 40.06 11.80
C LYS A 316 -41.93 41.50 12.23
N ASP A 317 -41.00 42.41 12.04
CA ASP A 317 -41.21 43.83 12.34
C ASP A 317 -42.19 44.47 11.35
N LEU A 318 -42.20 44.01 10.09
CA LEU A 318 -43.20 44.38 9.07
C LEU A 318 -44.60 43.80 9.36
N GLU A 319 -44.71 42.64 10.02
CA GLU A 319 -46.00 42.04 10.42
C GLU A 319 -46.57 42.60 11.73
N ASN A 320 -45.74 43.20 12.61
CA ASN A 320 -46.17 43.70 13.93
C ASN A 320 -46.23 45.25 14.05
N GLY A 321 -46.06 45.99 12.96
CA GLY A 321 -46.29 47.44 12.92
C GLY A 321 -47.80 47.80 12.99
N PRO A 322 -48.17 49.00 13.47
CA PRO A 322 -49.58 49.37 13.63
C PRO A 322 -50.26 49.43 12.25
N GLY A 323 -51.44 48.82 12.17
CA GLY A 323 -52.07 48.43 10.91
C GLY A 323 -52.16 49.53 9.85
N SER A 324 -51.81 49.16 8.63
CA SER A 324 -52.48 49.64 7.42
C SER A 324 -52.42 48.56 6.35
N ASN A 325 -53.61 48.17 5.88
CA ASN A 325 -53.80 47.27 4.75
C ASN A 325 -53.32 47.95 3.46
N SER A 326 -52.42 47.31 2.71
CA SER A 326 -52.48 47.23 1.24
C SER A 326 -51.43 46.25 0.73
N GLY A 327 -51.86 45.33 -0.12
CA GLY A 327 -51.09 44.14 -0.49
C GLY A 327 -50.05 44.36 -1.59
N SER A 328 -49.13 43.41 -1.70
CA SER A 328 -48.74 42.74 -2.94
C SER A 328 -47.75 41.63 -2.60
N GLY A 329 -47.92 40.48 -3.25
CA GLY A 329 -47.30 39.23 -2.84
C GLY A 329 -45.77 39.18 -2.98
N SER A 330 -45.15 38.41 -2.10
CA SER A 330 -43.88 37.76 -2.41
C SER A 330 -43.81 36.39 -1.72
N SER A 331 -43.64 35.37 -2.58
CA SER A 331 -43.62 33.93 -2.37
C SER A 331 -42.87 33.41 -1.12
N PRO A 332 -43.33 32.32 -0.45
CA PRO A 332 -42.63 31.63 0.65
C PRO A 332 -41.35 30.88 0.24
N SER A 333 -40.68 31.28 -0.84
CA SER A 333 -39.68 30.46 -1.53
C SER A 333 -38.35 30.29 -0.79
N SER A 334 -37.98 31.21 0.12
CA SER A 334 -36.69 31.18 0.81
C SER A 334 -36.66 30.26 2.04
N ARG A 335 -37.76 30.15 2.80
CA ARG A 335 -37.87 29.22 3.96
C ARG A 335 -37.81 27.75 3.53
N PHE A 336 -38.26 27.47 2.31
CA PHE A 336 -38.13 26.14 1.70
C PHE A 336 -36.80 25.92 0.99
N PHE A 337 -35.97 26.94 0.77
CA PHE A 337 -34.69 26.76 0.07
C PHE A 337 -33.72 25.92 0.90
N LEU A 338 -33.61 26.20 2.20
CA LEU A 338 -32.74 25.43 3.12
C LEU A 338 -33.26 24.00 3.31
N VAL A 339 -34.58 23.79 3.40
CA VAL A 339 -35.18 22.46 3.48
C VAL A 339 -35.03 21.70 2.15
N ARG A 340 -35.18 22.37 1.00
CA ARG A 340 -34.99 21.76 -0.33
C ARG A 340 -33.51 21.51 -0.63
N TRP A 341 -32.61 22.38 -0.19
CA TRP A 341 -31.18 22.22 -0.31
C TRP A 341 -30.68 21.11 0.61
N PHE A 342 -31.13 21.07 1.88
CA PHE A 342 -30.83 19.98 2.80
C PHE A 342 -31.41 18.66 2.31
N ARG A 343 -32.65 18.63 1.79
CA ARG A 343 -33.23 17.43 1.18
C ARG A 343 -32.47 17.01 -0.09
N LYS A 344 -32.03 17.96 -0.93
CA LYS A 344 -31.16 17.68 -2.08
C LYS A 344 -29.78 17.18 -1.64
N PHE A 345 -29.21 17.72 -0.58
CA PHE A 345 -27.92 17.32 -0.01
C PHE A 345 -28.00 15.93 0.63
N CYS A 346 -29.04 15.65 1.42
CA CYS A 346 -29.33 14.31 1.93
C CYS A 346 -29.58 13.30 0.81
N ASN A 347 -30.28 13.70 -0.26
CA ASN A 347 -30.47 12.83 -1.42
C ASN A 347 -29.15 12.62 -2.18
N LEU A 348 -28.31 13.64 -2.36
CA LEU A 348 -26.96 13.53 -2.95
C LEU A 348 -26.06 12.62 -2.10
N ILE A 349 -26.13 12.74 -0.77
CA ILE A 349 -25.43 11.85 0.16
C ILE A 349 -25.97 10.43 0.03
N SER A 350 -27.29 10.25 0.03
CA SER A 350 -27.95 8.94 -0.13
C SER A 350 -27.58 8.29 -1.46
N ASP A 351 -27.61 9.04 -2.56
CA ASP A 351 -27.24 8.57 -3.90
C ASP A 351 -25.74 8.23 -3.98
N HIS A 352 -24.88 9.00 -3.29
CA HIS A 352 -23.46 8.67 -3.15
C HIS A 352 -23.26 7.39 -2.31
N PHE A 353 -24.00 7.21 -1.22
CA PHE A 353 -23.99 5.96 -0.43
C PHE A 353 -24.47 4.76 -1.26
N GLN A 354 -25.49 4.96 -2.10
CA GLN A 354 -26.05 3.93 -2.97
C GLN A 354 -25.14 3.58 -4.15
N GLN A 355 -24.48 4.56 -4.78
CA GLN A 355 -23.45 4.33 -5.81
C GLN A 355 -22.14 3.75 -5.24
N SER A 356 -21.82 4.01 -3.98
CA SER A 356 -20.64 3.45 -3.30
C SER A 356 -20.81 2.00 -2.82
N GLY A 357 -21.98 1.38 -3.08
CA GLY A 357 -22.26 -0.02 -2.74
C GLY A 357 -22.57 -0.29 -1.26
N LEU A 358 -22.97 0.73 -0.49
CA LEU A 358 -23.16 0.63 0.97
C LEU A 358 -24.56 0.18 1.42
N ILE A 359 -25.43 -0.21 0.50
CA ILE A 359 -26.60 -1.07 0.79
C ILE A 359 -26.57 -2.23 -0.21
N SER A 360 -25.64 -3.17 0.01
CA SER A 360 -25.78 -4.53 -0.49
C SER A 360 -26.65 -5.29 0.50
N LYS A 361 -27.77 -5.85 0.05
CA LYS A 361 -28.35 -7.02 0.72
C LYS A 361 -27.36 -8.16 0.45
N ASP A 362 -26.38 -8.32 1.33
CA ASP A 362 -25.42 -9.41 1.27
C ASP A 362 -26.11 -10.72 1.69
N ASP A 363 -26.70 -11.42 0.71
CA ASP A 363 -27.08 -12.84 0.78
C ASP A 363 -26.17 -13.71 -0.14
N ASP A 364 -24.95 -13.26 -0.46
CA ASP A 364 -24.08 -14.00 -1.40
C ASP A 364 -22.62 -14.24 -0.95
N TYR A 365 -22.24 -13.76 0.24
CA TYR A 365 -20.88 -13.99 0.78
C TYR A 365 -20.56 -15.48 0.99
N HIS A 366 -21.56 -16.33 1.23
CA HIS A 366 -21.38 -17.79 1.39
C HIS A 366 -21.42 -18.58 0.08
N LYS A 367 -21.95 -18.03 -1.02
CA LYS A 367 -22.08 -18.76 -2.29
C LYS A 367 -20.81 -18.74 -3.13
N ILE A 368 -20.00 -17.69 -3.02
CA ILE A 368 -18.75 -17.58 -3.79
C ILE A 368 -17.64 -18.48 -3.21
N ILE A 369 -17.64 -18.71 -1.90
CA ILE A 369 -16.70 -19.64 -1.25
C ILE A 369 -17.07 -21.10 -1.60
N ASN A 370 -18.37 -21.44 -1.63
CA ASN A 370 -18.81 -22.80 -1.90
C ASN A 370 -18.85 -23.20 -3.38
N LYS A 371 -18.81 -22.25 -4.32
CA LYS A 371 -18.75 -22.58 -5.76
C LYS A 371 -17.33 -22.94 -6.24
N ASN A 372 -16.30 -22.58 -5.47
CA ASN A 372 -14.90 -22.84 -5.81
C ASN A 372 -14.27 -23.99 -5.01
N THR A 373 -15.04 -24.66 -4.14
CA THR A 373 -14.59 -25.83 -3.37
C THR A 373 -14.98 -27.18 -3.97
N ASN A 374 -15.75 -27.21 -5.07
CA ASN A 374 -16.11 -28.43 -5.80
C ASN A 374 -15.61 -28.38 -7.24
N VAL A 375 -14.30 -28.24 -7.42
CA VAL A 375 -13.64 -28.73 -8.64
C VAL A 375 -12.89 -29.97 -8.18
N GLU A 376 -13.45 -31.13 -8.53
CA GLU A 376 -12.79 -32.42 -8.42
C GLU A 376 -11.40 -32.33 -9.06
N LEU A 377 -10.44 -32.98 -8.41
CA LEU A 377 -9.09 -33.21 -8.89
C LEU A 377 -9.15 -34.08 -10.15
N GLU A 378 -9.42 -33.48 -11.31
CA GLU A 378 -9.03 -34.07 -12.58
C GLU A 378 -7.63 -33.56 -12.93
N GLU A 379 -6.66 -34.48 -12.92
CA GLU A 379 -5.33 -34.29 -13.49
C GLU A 379 -5.47 -33.84 -14.96
N SER A 380 -5.22 -32.56 -15.22
CA SER A 380 -5.08 -32.06 -16.59
C SER A 380 -3.61 -32.11 -17.04
N PRO A 381 -3.36 -32.39 -18.33
CA PRO A 381 -2.09 -32.91 -18.80
C PRO A 381 -1.03 -31.81 -18.92
N LYS A 382 0.22 -32.17 -18.61
CA LYS A 382 1.43 -31.38 -18.87
C LYS A 382 1.43 -30.86 -20.31
N LYS A 383 1.11 -29.57 -20.50
CA LYS A 383 1.44 -28.82 -21.71
C LYS A 383 2.64 -27.94 -21.42
N GLN A 384 3.72 -28.23 -22.14
CA GLN A 384 4.96 -27.45 -22.15
C GLN A 384 4.67 -26.00 -22.50
N SER A 385 5.09 -25.09 -21.63
CA SER A 385 5.31 -23.68 -21.94
C SER A 385 6.49 -23.56 -22.93
N PRO A 386 6.48 -22.59 -23.86
CA PRO A 386 7.55 -22.44 -24.84
C PRO A 386 8.80 -21.88 -24.16
N GLN A 387 9.77 -22.75 -23.89
CA GLN A 387 11.11 -22.36 -23.45
C GLN A 387 11.87 -21.69 -24.60
N LYS A 388 12.11 -20.38 -24.49
CA LYS A 388 13.28 -19.75 -25.16
C LYS A 388 14.45 -19.80 -24.19
N LYS A 389 15.22 -20.87 -24.30
CA LYS A 389 16.45 -21.12 -23.53
C LYS A 389 17.52 -20.13 -24.03
N ILE A 390 17.88 -19.14 -23.22
CA ILE A 390 19.07 -18.32 -23.48
C ILE A 390 20.29 -19.18 -23.14
N THR A 391 20.97 -19.69 -24.16
CA THR A 391 22.21 -20.45 -24.02
C THR A 391 23.34 -19.51 -23.66
N SER A 392 23.78 -19.53 -22.40
CA SER A 392 25.02 -18.90 -21.97
C SER A 392 26.23 -19.68 -22.50
N THR A 393 26.95 -19.08 -23.43
CA THR A 393 28.28 -19.49 -23.87
C THR A 393 29.32 -19.11 -22.82
N LYS A 394 29.97 -20.11 -22.22
CA LYS A 394 31.18 -19.93 -21.38
C LYS A 394 32.30 -19.23 -22.17
N PRO A 395 33.01 -18.29 -21.55
CA PRO A 395 34.43 -18.08 -21.82
C PRO A 395 35.27 -18.62 -20.66
N THR A 396 36.16 -19.54 -21.02
CA THR A 396 37.55 -19.69 -20.60
C THR A 396 38.00 -19.07 -19.26
N THR A 397 38.43 -19.97 -18.39
CA THR A 397 39.27 -19.79 -17.21
C THR A 397 40.46 -18.86 -17.47
N ASN A 398 40.61 -17.84 -16.62
CA ASN A 398 41.90 -17.24 -16.33
C ASN A 398 42.07 -17.08 -14.81
N ASN A 399 43.13 -17.70 -14.31
CA ASN A 399 43.63 -17.60 -12.94
C ASN A 399 43.98 -16.16 -12.59
N VAL A 400 43.47 -15.64 -11.47
CA VAL A 400 44.14 -14.56 -10.73
C VAL A 400 44.03 -14.83 -9.21
N ALA A 401 45.20 -15.15 -8.68
CA ALA A 401 45.74 -14.99 -7.33
C ALA A 401 44.80 -14.71 -6.13
N ASN A 402 44.90 -15.60 -5.15
CA ASN A 402 44.68 -15.34 -3.73
C ASN A 402 45.37 -14.04 -3.27
N SER A 403 44.60 -13.12 -2.70
CA SER A 403 45.13 -12.11 -1.78
C SER A 403 44.37 -12.20 -0.45
N ASN A 404 45.05 -12.80 0.54
CA ASN A 404 44.72 -12.67 1.94
C ASN A 404 44.78 -11.19 2.34
N ILE A 405 43.64 -10.60 2.72
CA ILE A 405 43.61 -9.35 3.47
C ILE A 405 43.11 -9.68 4.87
N ASN A 406 44.07 -9.85 5.78
CA ASN A 406 43.85 -9.75 7.21
C ASN A 406 43.58 -8.27 7.54
N ASP A 407 42.32 -7.88 7.71
CA ASP A 407 41.96 -6.59 8.30
C ASP A 407 41.87 -6.74 9.83
N PRO A 408 42.72 -6.07 10.64
CA PRO A 408 42.70 -6.16 12.09
C PRO A 408 41.52 -5.44 12.77
N ASN A 409 40.63 -4.77 12.02
CA ASN A 409 39.53 -3.99 12.61
C ASN A 409 38.21 -4.75 12.85
N LEU A 410 38.17 -6.07 12.60
CA LEU A 410 36.96 -6.90 12.78
C LEU A 410 36.53 -7.12 14.25
N LYS A 411 37.18 -6.48 15.24
CA LYS A 411 36.99 -6.77 16.68
C LYS A 411 36.21 -5.73 17.50
N LYS A 412 35.52 -4.74 16.90
CA LYS A 412 34.90 -3.65 17.70
C LYS A 412 33.38 -3.47 17.64
N TYR A 413 32.61 -4.45 17.17
CA TYR A 413 31.14 -4.39 17.30
C TYR A 413 30.61 -5.55 18.15
N LYS A 414 30.80 -5.44 19.47
CA LYS A 414 30.02 -6.22 20.45
C LYS A 414 28.57 -5.71 20.40
N ARG A 415 27.67 -6.49 19.78
CA ARG A 415 26.21 -6.32 19.89
C ARG A 415 25.80 -6.40 21.37
N LEU A 416 25.14 -5.36 21.87
CA LEU A 416 24.31 -5.43 23.08
C LEU A 416 22.85 -5.48 22.63
N ARG A 417 22.24 -6.66 22.73
CA ARG A 417 20.82 -6.77 23.06
C ARG A 417 20.63 -8.06 23.83
N LYS A 418 20.46 -7.90 25.14
CA LYS A 418 19.97 -8.90 26.07
C LYS A 418 18.64 -8.36 26.56
N ASP A 419 17.57 -9.04 26.21
CA ASP A 419 16.33 -9.19 26.96
C ASP A 419 16.04 -8.02 27.90
N SER A 420 15.36 -6.97 27.41
CA SER A 420 14.85 -5.93 28.29
C SER A 420 13.65 -5.22 27.67
N ASN A 421 12.50 -5.48 28.30
CA ASN A 421 11.35 -4.59 28.29
C ASN A 421 11.80 -3.19 28.74
N LEU A 422 11.97 -2.27 27.78
CA LEU A 422 12.06 -0.83 28.04
C LEU A 422 11.32 -0.09 26.91
N PRO A 423 10.45 0.89 27.24
CA PRO A 423 9.73 1.65 26.24
C PRO A 423 10.72 2.54 25.50
N TYR A 424 10.89 2.27 24.21
CA TYR A 424 11.85 2.97 23.35
C TYR A 424 11.25 4.28 22.84
N LEU A 425 11.13 5.29 23.72
CA LEU A 425 11.07 6.67 23.27
C LEU A 425 12.51 7.14 22.99
N ASN A 426 12.78 7.54 21.75
CA ASN A 426 13.87 8.44 21.33
C ASN A 426 15.29 7.88 21.06
N LEU A 427 15.47 6.63 20.62
CA LEU A 427 16.81 6.20 20.14
C LEU A 427 16.85 5.53 18.76
N LEU A 428 15.81 5.74 17.95
CA LEU A 428 15.84 5.64 16.49
C LEU A 428 15.30 6.95 15.91
N ALA A 429 16.02 8.04 16.17
CA ALA A 429 15.94 9.19 15.30
C ALA A 429 16.51 8.76 13.94
N ASP A 430 15.60 8.40 13.04
CA ASP A 430 15.72 8.36 11.59
C ASP A 430 17.15 8.44 11.04
N LEU A 431 17.73 7.28 10.72
CA LEU A 431 18.81 7.22 9.73
C LEU A 431 18.37 7.84 8.39
N GLU A 432 17.05 7.91 8.13
CA GLU A 432 16.45 8.58 6.97
C GLU A 432 16.48 10.11 7.03
N LYS A 433 16.54 10.70 8.24
CA LYS A 433 16.57 12.17 8.44
C LYS A 433 17.98 12.75 8.30
N ASN A 434 19.00 11.93 8.52
CA ASN A 434 20.41 12.34 8.47
C ASN A 434 21.10 11.97 7.14
N HIS A 435 20.44 11.21 6.27
CA HIS A 435 20.96 10.81 4.95
C HIS A 435 19.94 11.11 3.84
N PRO A 436 19.88 12.37 3.34
CA PRO A 436 19.00 12.73 2.23
C PRO A 436 19.25 11.92 0.94
N GLU A 437 20.45 11.35 0.77
CA GLU A 437 20.75 10.39 -0.30
C GLU A 437 20.00 9.04 -0.20
N LEU A 438 19.42 8.71 0.97
CA LEU A 438 18.62 7.50 1.19
C LEU A 438 17.10 7.77 1.14
N THR A 439 16.68 9.03 1.06
CA THR A 439 15.28 9.46 0.94
C THR A 439 14.95 10.10 -0.42
N ASP A 440 15.97 10.57 -1.16
CA ASP A 440 15.81 11.15 -2.49
C ASP A 440 16.38 10.26 -3.59
N LEU A 441 15.62 9.24 -4.01
CA LEU A 441 15.92 8.47 -5.23
C LEU A 441 15.53 9.22 -6.53
N SER A 442 15.26 10.53 -6.48
CA SER A 442 14.97 11.35 -7.67
C SER A 442 16.16 12.13 -8.21
N LYS A 443 17.33 12.10 -7.57
CA LYS A 443 18.54 12.79 -8.08
C LYS A 443 19.59 11.85 -8.65
#